data_AF-A0AAD2SDI2-F1
#
_entry.id   AF-A0AAD2SDI2-F1
#
_cell.length_a   1.000
_cell.length_b   1.000
_cell.length_c   1.000
_cell.angle_alpha   90.00
_cell.angle_beta   90.00
_cell.angle_gamma   90.00
#
_symmetry.space_group_name_H-M   'P 1'
#
loop_
_entity.id
_entity.type
_entity.pdbx_description
1 polymer ?
#
loop_
_entity_poly.entity_id
_entity_poly.type
_entity_poly.pdbx_seq_one_letter_code
_entity_poly.pdbx_strand_id
1 'polypeptide(L)'
;MKKCFIYHRVSSECQLAGTGIQRQADNLQAYVERTNLLAEMEDPEATIISDKGISAFKTNQNNLSIGELGRWMEQVRECMWDGSALVLESIDRFSRQNPFTVVAYLSELVNHNITIHDVSLNMLINRTNSAMLPIVTMSAQRAYEESKIKSDRIRDGWRRKRENAFNNGTIVTNKRPQWIDVQDDKYVLNDKVAIVREIFRLYQTGIGTPTIAKVLNAKGDEWLFESGRLWRGESVHKILKNKRVTGTIFISEIIRDYNSTSNPVEQKTYEMDVYPIAIPKEEFDLVQQLMKTRRPNNGRITTSKDTEELKKSNIFNSVCRCARCGEAMYHNVVLANRDSKKNGKFTEEYRYIRCIGERDGFCDNKALRYEVVEKFVIEHIKGMDFTQILKPNNNNPEIELVRRHIEEEKAHIQEYELGIERLKNQDKKIPFDVLTELQESRDKLKELEEHQSTFTEVQVDTDYLKTVDPSVLFDQTNIEVRSRIEQELSKIIDTIQLYRTGKHYVITLKYRNVDVLKHVLFVEAKKLPLLISGVAIERMGDTIVYSTPSFSIYMVDGDLPRLTNIEGEPLNIIDNSLLLNYVDAVDMNDTVEVWMRNKFNTLMQ
;
A
#
# COMPACT_ATOMS: atom_id res chain seq x y z
N MET A 1 44.95 10.33 41.63
CA MET A 1 45.76 11.22 40.78
C MET A 1 44.93 12.47 40.51
N LYS A 2 45.40 13.66 40.89
CA LYS A 2 44.62 14.89 40.72
C LYS A 2 44.71 15.42 39.29
N LYS A 3 43.57 15.62 38.63
CA LYS A 3 43.51 16.11 37.25
C LYS A 3 42.56 17.30 37.10
N CYS A 4 42.78 18.10 36.06
CA CYS A 4 41.81 19.08 35.61
C CYS A 4 40.96 18.49 34.48
N PHE A 5 39.64 18.51 34.62
CA PHE A 5 38.68 18.09 33.61
C PHE A 5 37.93 19.30 33.07
N ILE A 6 37.83 19.43 31.75
CA ILE A 6 37.05 20.47 31.10
C ILE A 6 35.83 19.82 30.45
N TYR A 7 34.62 20.21 30.86
CA TYR A 7 33.39 19.70 30.25
C TYR A 7 32.78 20.71 29.29
N HIS A 8 32.54 20.28 28.05
CA HIS A 8 31.73 21.02 27.10
C HIS A 8 30.65 20.15 26.47
N ARG A 9 29.46 20.74 26.28
CA ARG A 9 28.31 20.10 25.65
C ARG A 9 27.92 20.86 24.39
N VAL A 10 27.96 20.17 23.25
CA VAL A 10 27.64 20.77 21.94
C VAL A 10 26.14 20.62 21.67
N SER A 11 25.38 21.71 21.60
CA SER A 11 23.96 21.66 21.21
C SER A 11 23.79 21.29 19.73
N SER A 12 22.67 20.66 19.37
CA SER A 12 22.38 20.25 17.99
C SER A 12 22.32 21.42 16.99
N GLU A 13 21.99 22.64 17.47
CA GLU A 13 21.98 23.87 16.66
C GLU A 13 23.41 24.42 16.41
N CYS A 14 24.32 24.28 17.37
CA CYS A 14 25.72 24.70 17.21
C CYS A 14 26.54 23.83 16.25
N GLN A 15 26.08 22.60 15.96
CA GLN A 15 26.77 21.67 15.05
C GLN A 15 26.78 22.17 13.59
N LEU A 16 25.80 23.01 13.21
CA LEU A 16 25.69 23.55 11.85
C LEU A 16 26.54 24.81 11.61
N ALA A 17 26.89 25.54 12.68
CA ALA A 17 27.50 26.87 12.56
C ALA A 17 29.02 26.90 12.83
N GLY A 18 29.61 25.87 13.46
CA GLY A 18 31.07 25.71 13.67
C GLY A 18 31.74 26.70 14.64
N THR A 19 31.24 27.92 14.77
CA THR A 19 31.88 29.03 15.52
C THR A 19 31.63 28.99 17.03
N GLY A 20 30.54 28.38 17.48
CA GLY A 20 30.16 28.35 18.90
C GLY A 20 31.00 27.43 19.78
N ILE A 21 31.56 26.35 19.21
CA ILE A 21 32.36 25.33 19.93
C ILE A 21 33.76 25.85 20.21
N GLN A 22 34.41 26.44 19.20
CA GLN A 22 35.75 27.01 19.33
C GLN A 22 35.76 28.11 20.39
N ARG A 23 34.80 29.04 20.35
CA ARG A 23 34.65 30.10 21.36
C ARG A 23 34.51 29.55 22.79
N GLN A 24 33.76 28.45 22.94
CA GLN A 24 33.55 27.84 24.26
C GLN A 24 34.83 27.18 24.78
N ALA A 25 35.54 26.43 23.91
CA ALA A 25 36.82 25.83 24.25
C ALA A 25 37.87 26.89 24.60
N ASP A 26 38.00 27.94 23.78
CA ASP A 26 38.96 29.04 23.99
C ASP A 26 38.71 29.75 25.33
N ASN A 27 37.45 29.97 25.71
CA ASN A 27 37.09 30.63 26.97
C ASN A 27 37.42 29.78 28.21
N LEU A 28 37.19 28.46 28.14
CA LEU A 28 37.51 27.54 29.23
C LEU A 28 39.01 27.36 29.38
N GLN A 29 39.74 27.28 28.26
CA GLN A 29 41.18 27.20 28.26
C GLN A 29 41.82 28.48 28.81
N ALA A 30 41.37 29.66 28.36
CA ALA A 30 41.82 30.94 28.91
C ALA A 30 41.55 31.06 30.42
N TYR A 31 40.46 30.47 30.91
CA TYR A 31 40.18 30.43 32.35
C TYR A 31 41.20 29.57 33.11
N VAL A 32 41.49 28.37 32.60
CA VAL A 32 42.47 27.43 33.20
C VAL A 32 43.86 28.06 33.24
N GLU A 33 44.27 28.72 32.15
CA GLU A 33 45.55 29.44 32.06
C GLU A 33 45.61 30.62 33.04
N ARG A 34 44.56 31.47 33.06
CA ARG A 34 44.50 32.64 33.95
C ARG A 34 44.51 32.28 35.44
N THR A 35 43.87 31.16 35.80
CA THR A 35 43.78 30.71 37.20
C THR A 35 44.96 29.83 37.62
N ASN A 36 45.86 29.51 36.69
CA ASN A 36 46.99 28.61 36.90
C ASN A 36 46.59 27.26 37.53
N LEU A 37 45.39 26.77 37.19
CA LEU A 37 44.75 25.63 37.85
C LEU A 37 45.55 24.32 37.72
N LEU A 38 46.32 24.20 36.64
CA LEU A 38 47.15 23.03 36.36
C LEU A 38 48.35 22.91 37.30
N ALA A 39 48.79 24.01 37.95
CA ALA A 39 49.91 23.98 38.89
C ALA A 39 49.58 23.23 40.20
N GLU A 40 48.30 23.06 40.52
CA GLU A 40 47.82 22.32 41.69
C GLU A 40 47.45 20.85 41.37
N MET A 41 47.59 20.44 40.11
CA MET A 41 47.25 19.11 39.61
C MET A 41 48.51 18.25 39.43
N GLU A 42 48.34 16.92 39.46
CA GLU A 42 49.43 15.96 39.26
C GLU A 42 49.68 15.67 37.77
N ASP A 43 48.69 15.95 36.93
CA ASP A 43 48.80 15.88 35.46
C ASP A 43 48.96 17.29 34.88
N PRO A 44 50.00 17.56 34.07
CA PRO A 44 50.23 18.86 33.46
C PRO A 44 49.23 19.22 32.34
N GLU A 45 48.39 18.28 31.88
CA GLU A 45 47.41 18.53 30.82
C GLU A 45 45.96 18.39 31.29
N ALA A 46 45.09 19.30 30.82
CA ALA A 46 43.66 19.23 31.07
C ALA A 46 43.00 18.17 30.19
N THR A 47 42.19 17.30 30.79
CA THR A 47 41.42 16.27 30.06
C THR A 47 40.07 16.84 29.64
N ILE A 48 39.77 16.78 28.34
CA ILE A 48 38.51 17.28 27.78
C ILE A 48 37.45 16.18 27.77
N ILE A 49 36.26 16.47 28.30
CA ILE A 49 35.08 15.60 28.28
C ILE A 49 34.03 16.27 27.39
N SER A 50 33.58 15.56 26.35
CA SER A 50 32.71 16.13 25.32
C SER A 50 31.50 15.25 25.01
N ASP A 51 30.32 15.70 25.40
CA ASP A 51 29.08 15.07 24.96
C ASP A 51 28.54 15.69 23.66
N LYS A 52 28.30 14.83 22.67
CA LYS A 52 27.50 15.18 21.49
C LYS A 52 26.07 15.45 21.95
N GLY A 53 25.52 16.63 21.65
CA GLY A 53 24.14 16.98 21.99
C GLY A 53 23.14 16.15 21.21
N ILE A 54 22.87 14.93 21.68
CA ILE A 54 21.63 14.24 21.41
C ILE A 54 20.56 15.12 22.05
N SER A 55 19.60 15.54 21.24
CA SER A 55 18.47 16.33 21.75
C SER A 55 17.89 15.57 22.93
N ALA A 56 17.76 16.22 24.10
CA ALA A 56 16.97 15.72 25.22
C ALA A 56 15.51 15.41 24.83
N PHE A 57 15.13 15.67 23.57
CA PHE A 57 13.87 15.36 22.92
C PHE A 57 13.71 13.89 22.48
N LYS A 58 14.80 13.10 22.33
CA LYS A 58 14.73 11.71 21.81
C LYS A 58 14.95 10.63 22.86
N THR A 59 15.54 10.94 23.99
CA THR A 59 15.88 9.96 25.02
C THR A 59 15.03 10.19 26.27
N ASN A 60 14.06 9.29 26.52
CA ASN A 60 13.38 9.12 27.82
C ASN A 60 14.30 8.50 28.90
N GLN A 61 15.61 8.52 28.67
CA GLN A 61 16.60 7.90 29.53
C GLN A 61 17.67 8.93 29.87
N ASN A 62 18.17 8.85 31.11
CA ASN A 62 19.17 9.73 31.71
C ASN A 62 20.31 10.02 30.72
N ASN A 63 20.38 11.24 30.18
CA ASN A 63 21.52 11.64 29.34
C ASN A 63 22.86 11.55 30.10
N LEU A 64 22.81 11.55 31.44
CA LEU A 64 23.95 11.32 32.33
C LEU A 64 24.40 9.87 32.46
N SER A 65 23.74 8.88 31.85
CA SER A 65 24.17 7.47 31.91
C SER A 65 24.74 6.92 30.60
N ILE A 66 24.74 7.68 29.50
CA ILE A 66 25.11 7.18 28.16
C ILE A 66 26.28 7.97 27.54
N GLY A 67 26.55 9.20 27.99
CA GLY A 67 27.62 10.09 27.49
C GLY A 67 28.99 9.90 28.16
N GLU A 68 30.00 10.63 27.66
CA GLU A 68 31.35 10.69 28.25
C GLU A 68 31.31 11.25 29.68
N LEU A 69 30.41 12.21 29.95
CA LEU A 69 30.18 12.70 31.31
C LEU A 69 29.67 11.60 32.25
N GLY A 70 28.79 10.72 31.75
CA GLY A 70 28.26 9.61 32.54
C GLY A 70 29.31 8.58 32.91
N ARG A 71 30.20 8.26 31.95
CA ARG A 71 31.36 7.38 32.20
C ARG A 71 32.34 8.01 33.19
N TRP A 72 32.59 9.31 33.06
CA TRP A 72 33.46 10.03 33.99
C TRP A 72 32.87 10.06 35.40
N MET A 73 31.56 10.28 35.55
CA MET A 73 30.89 10.20 36.85
C MET A 73 30.99 8.81 37.50
N GLU A 74 30.99 7.72 36.72
CA GLU A 74 31.23 6.37 37.27
C GLU A 74 32.66 6.23 37.79
N GLN A 75 33.65 6.75 37.07
CA GLN A 75 35.05 6.74 37.53
C GLN A 75 35.24 7.59 38.80
N VAL A 76 34.47 8.67 38.94
CA VAL A 76 34.42 9.46 40.19
C VAL A 76 33.86 8.59 41.32
N ARG A 77 32.78 7.83 41.11
CA ARG A 77 32.22 6.89 42.12
C ARG A 77 33.21 5.80 42.53
N GLU A 78 34.07 5.37 41.62
CA GLU A 78 35.18 4.44 41.88
C GLU A 78 36.38 5.12 42.59
N CYS A 79 36.24 6.38 43.02
CA CYS A 79 37.26 7.20 43.69
C CYS A 79 38.54 7.44 42.86
N MET A 80 38.48 7.29 41.53
CA MET A 80 39.67 7.42 40.67
C MET A 80 40.20 8.85 40.61
N TRP A 81 39.30 9.84 40.75
CA TRP A 81 39.57 11.25 40.49
C TRP A 81 39.39 12.15 41.71
N ASP A 82 39.44 11.59 42.92
CA ASP A 82 39.28 12.36 44.15
C ASP A 82 40.29 13.52 44.24
N GLY A 83 39.82 14.70 44.64
CA GLY A 83 40.64 15.91 44.74
C GLY A 83 40.97 16.60 43.41
N SER A 84 40.33 16.20 42.31
CA SER A 84 40.46 16.81 40.98
C SER A 84 39.62 18.09 40.83
N ALA A 85 39.75 18.78 39.70
CA ALA A 85 38.94 19.95 39.36
C ALA A 85 38.08 19.71 38.12
N LEU A 86 36.84 20.20 38.11
CA LEU A 86 35.94 20.20 36.97
C LEU A 86 35.65 21.64 36.54
N VAL A 87 35.97 21.99 35.30
CA VAL A 87 35.78 23.32 34.72
C VAL A 87 34.70 23.27 33.65
N LEU A 88 33.72 24.16 33.75
CA LEU A 88 32.58 24.22 32.82
C LEU A 88 32.13 25.67 32.58
N GLU A 89 31.56 25.93 31.40
CA GLU A 89 31.18 27.30 31.00
C GLU A 89 30.08 27.84 31.92
N SER A 90 29.07 27.02 32.22
CA SER A 90 28.02 27.35 33.18
C SER A 90 27.27 26.09 33.63
N ILE A 91 26.80 26.07 34.88
CA ILE A 91 26.17 24.87 35.47
C ILE A 91 24.84 24.51 34.79
N ASP A 92 24.17 25.47 34.13
CA ASP A 92 22.97 25.20 33.32
C ASP A 92 23.27 24.25 32.13
N ARG A 93 24.53 24.13 31.72
CA ARG A 93 24.98 23.25 30.64
C ARG A 93 25.30 21.83 31.11
N PHE A 94 25.44 21.62 32.41
CA PHE A 94 25.71 20.32 33.02
C PHE A 94 24.51 19.38 32.85
N SER A 95 23.27 19.87 33.05
CA SER A 95 22.05 19.12 32.73
C SER A 95 20.82 20.01 32.60
N ARG A 96 19.91 19.67 31.68
CA ARG A 96 18.57 20.29 31.52
C ARG A 96 17.46 19.54 32.28
N GLN A 97 17.85 18.74 33.28
CA GLN A 97 16.94 17.90 34.06
C GLN A 97 16.38 18.65 35.27
N ASN A 98 15.59 17.94 36.07
CA ASN A 98 15.08 18.43 37.35
C ASN A 98 16.25 18.98 38.22
N PRO A 99 16.13 20.19 38.80
CA PRO A 99 17.16 20.81 39.63
C PRO A 99 17.64 19.96 40.81
N PHE A 100 16.76 19.13 41.39
CA PHE A 100 17.16 18.19 42.46
C PHE A 100 18.17 17.16 41.97
N THR A 101 18.07 16.72 40.71
CA THR A 101 19.03 15.79 40.10
C THR A 101 20.38 16.48 39.88
N VAL A 102 20.40 17.74 39.45
CA VAL A 102 21.63 18.53 39.30
C VAL A 102 22.32 18.71 40.65
N VAL A 103 21.55 19.05 41.70
CA VAL A 103 22.08 19.17 43.06
C VAL A 103 22.65 17.85 43.57
N ALA A 104 22.00 16.72 43.30
CA ALA A 104 22.51 15.40 43.68
C ALA A 104 23.89 15.13 43.05
N TYR A 105 24.06 15.42 41.75
CA TYR A 105 25.36 15.26 41.08
C TYR A 105 26.44 16.20 41.61
N LEU A 106 26.10 17.47 41.85
CA LEU A 106 27.06 18.42 42.43
C LEU A 106 27.47 17.99 43.84
N SER A 107 26.54 17.45 44.62
CA SER A 107 26.82 16.92 45.96
C SER A 107 27.74 15.71 45.90
N GLU A 108 27.54 14.80 44.94
CA GLU A 108 28.40 13.65 44.68
C GLU A 108 29.83 14.09 44.35
N LEU A 109 30.00 15.04 43.42
CA LEU A 109 31.32 15.58 43.06
C LEU A 109 32.04 16.23 44.26
N VAL A 110 31.31 17.04 45.04
CA VAL A 110 31.85 17.67 46.25
C VAL A 110 32.21 16.61 47.30
N ASN A 111 31.46 15.50 47.40
CA ASN A 111 31.80 14.37 48.27
C ASN A 111 33.06 13.63 47.82
N HIS A 112 33.46 13.68 46.56
CA HIS A 112 34.75 13.19 46.08
C HIS A 112 35.87 14.26 46.15
N ASN A 113 35.62 15.35 46.88
CA ASN A 113 36.54 16.49 47.01
C ASN A 113 36.90 17.13 45.66
N ILE A 114 36.01 17.02 44.67
CA ILE A 114 36.19 17.65 43.36
C ILE A 114 35.76 19.11 43.45
N THR A 115 36.64 20.02 43.01
CA THR A 115 36.32 21.46 42.95
C THR A 115 35.70 21.80 41.60
N ILE A 116 34.52 22.41 41.61
CA ILE A 116 33.77 22.75 40.41
C ILE A 116 33.92 24.24 40.13
N HIS A 117 34.36 24.57 38.92
CA HIS A 117 34.57 25.94 38.44
C HIS A 117 33.50 26.29 37.41
N ASP A 118 32.60 27.21 37.76
CA ASP A 118 31.66 27.84 36.82
C ASP A 118 32.29 29.12 36.27
N VAL A 119 32.66 29.11 34.99
CA VAL A 119 33.36 30.23 34.35
C VAL A 119 32.43 31.42 34.09
N SER A 120 31.14 31.19 33.81
CA SER A 120 30.15 32.24 33.54
C SER A 120 29.83 33.09 34.77
N LEU A 121 29.71 32.43 35.92
CA LEU A 121 29.43 33.09 37.19
C LEU A 121 30.71 33.43 37.95
N ASN A 122 31.88 32.97 37.45
CA ASN A 122 33.18 33.07 38.10
C ASN A 122 33.12 32.55 39.55
N MET A 123 32.53 31.36 39.70
CA MET A 123 32.21 30.75 41.00
C MET A 123 32.94 29.42 41.20
N LEU A 124 33.30 29.14 42.46
CA LEU A 124 33.91 27.91 42.91
C LEU A 124 32.96 27.18 43.86
N ILE A 125 32.70 25.91 43.58
CA ILE A 125 31.89 25.03 44.44
C ILE A 125 32.78 23.89 44.91
N ASN A 126 32.95 23.80 46.22
CA ASN A 126 33.71 22.77 46.91
C ASN A 126 33.17 22.61 48.34
N ARG A 127 33.76 21.69 49.12
CA ARG A 127 33.32 21.39 50.49
C ARG A 127 33.40 22.59 51.45
N THR A 128 34.31 23.53 51.20
CA THR A 128 34.53 24.71 52.06
C THR A 128 33.64 25.90 51.68
N ASN A 129 33.05 25.89 50.48
CA ASN A 129 32.21 26.97 49.95
C ASN A 129 30.80 26.48 49.55
N SER A 130 30.13 25.76 50.47
CA SER A 130 28.78 25.20 50.27
C SER A 130 27.66 26.25 50.21
N ALA A 131 27.93 27.50 50.64
CA ALA A 131 27.00 28.63 50.61
C ALA A 131 26.54 29.00 49.17
N MET A 132 27.24 28.52 48.15
CA MET A 132 26.94 28.78 46.75
C MET A 132 25.96 27.77 46.12
N LEU A 133 25.71 26.61 46.76
CA LEU A 133 24.76 25.59 46.27
C LEU A 133 23.33 26.12 46.08
N PRO A 134 22.77 26.99 46.94
CA PRO A 134 21.46 27.61 46.71
C PRO A 134 21.39 28.44 45.42
N ILE A 135 22.45 29.20 45.09
CA ILE A 135 22.51 30.02 43.87
C ILE A 135 22.48 29.12 42.63
N VAL A 136 23.20 28.01 42.69
CA VAL A 136 23.25 27.01 41.62
C VAL A 136 21.91 26.31 41.45
N THR A 137 21.25 25.96 42.55
CA THR A 137 19.92 25.36 42.55
C THR A 137 18.89 26.30 41.94
N MET A 138 18.95 27.60 42.29
CA MET A 138 18.09 28.63 41.75
C MET A 138 18.33 28.86 40.25
N SER A 139 19.59 28.82 39.80
CA SER A 139 19.95 28.90 38.38
C SER A 139 19.40 27.71 37.58
N ALA A 140 19.56 26.49 38.11
CA ALA A 140 19.02 25.28 37.50
C ALA A 140 17.47 25.29 37.45
N GLN A 141 16.81 25.73 38.52
CA GLN A 141 15.36 25.93 38.57
C GLN A 141 14.89 26.91 37.50
N ARG A 142 15.58 28.04 37.36
CA ARG A 142 15.26 29.03 36.33
C ARG A 142 15.42 28.46 34.91
N ALA A 143 16.50 27.74 34.62
CA ALA A 143 16.70 27.11 33.31
C ALA A 143 15.62 26.07 32.97
N TYR A 144 15.16 25.33 33.98
CA TYR A 144 14.06 24.38 33.86
C TYR A 144 12.72 25.08 33.62
N GLU A 145 12.40 26.12 34.38
CA GLU A 145 11.19 26.94 34.21
C GLU A 145 11.16 27.62 32.83
N GLU A 146 12.27 28.21 32.38
CA GLU A 146 12.37 28.81 31.05
C GLU A 146 12.12 27.78 29.94
N SER A 147 12.62 26.55 30.10
CA SER A 147 12.37 25.45 29.18
C SER A 147 10.89 25.01 29.17
N LYS A 148 10.27 24.92 30.34
CA LYS A 148 8.84 24.60 30.50
C LYS A 148 7.95 25.69 29.89
N ILE A 149 8.19 26.95 30.23
CA ILE A 149 7.47 28.11 29.69
C ILE A 149 7.61 28.19 28.17
N LYS A 150 8.80 27.93 27.61
CA LYS A 150 9.00 27.91 26.15
C LYS A 150 8.17 26.79 25.50
N SER A 151 8.14 25.61 26.12
CA SER A 151 7.33 24.48 25.64
C SER A 151 5.83 24.80 25.69
N ASP A 152 5.34 25.32 26.82
CA ASP A 152 3.94 25.72 26.99
C ASP A 152 3.54 26.84 26.01
N ARG A 153 4.39 27.86 25.81
CA ARG A 153 4.13 28.93 24.82
C ARG A 153 4.04 28.41 23.40
N ILE A 154 4.92 27.48 23.01
CA ILE A 154 4.87 26.86 21.68
C ILE A 154 3.57 26.05 21.54
N ARG A 155 3.21 25.27 22.56
CA ARG A 155 1.97 24.48 22.59
C ARG A 155 0.74 25.37 22.45
N ASP A 156 0.66 26.43 23.24
CA ASP A 156 -0.47 27.37 23.22
C ASP A 156 -0.54 28.12 21.88
N GLY A 157 0.62 28.46 21.29
CA GLY A 157 0.70 29.02 19.94
C GLY A 157 0.15 28.08 18.87
N TRP A 158 0.52 26.80 18.92
CA TRP A 158 -0.03 25.78 18.01
C TRP A 158 -1.52 25.54 18.25
N ARG A 159 -1.97 25.52 19.51
CA ARG A 159 -3.39 25.40 19.86
C ARG A 159 -4.22 26.53 19.26
N ARG A 160 -3.80 27.80 19.45
CA ARG A 160 -4.47 28.97 18.87
C ARG A 160 -4.49 28.92 17.34
N LYS A 161 -3.40 28.49 16.69
CA LYS A 161 -3.38 28.31 15.23
C LYS A 161 -4.37 27.26 14.76
N ARG A 162 -4.50 26.14 15.48
CA ARG A 162 -5.50 25.09 15.17
C ARG A 162 -6.92 25.60 15.36
N GLU A 163 -7.22 26.29 16.47
CA GLU A 163 -8.53 26.88 16.73
C GLU A 163 -8.90 27.93 15.68
N ASN A 164 -7.97 28.81 15.30
CA ASN A 164 -8.20 29.80 14.25
C ASN A 164 -8.41 29.16 12.88
N ALA A 165 -7.68 28.09 12.55
CA ALA A 165 -7.90 27.36 11.31
C ALA A 165 -9.25 26.67 11.26
N PHE A 166 -9.72 26.13 12.39
CA PHE A 166 -11.04 25.51 12.51
C PHE A 166 -12.18 26.54 12.37
N ASN A 167 -12.06 27.68 13.06
CA ASN A 167 -13.12 28.67 13.12
C ASN A 167 -13.15 29.62 11.93
N ASN A 168 -11.96 30.01 11.42
CA ASN A 168 -11.81 31.09 10.44
C ASN A 168 -11.20 30.62 9.11
N GLY A 169 -10.86 29.34 8.97
CA GLY A 169 -10.28 28.77 7.74
C GLY A 169 -8.86 29.27 7.40
N THR A 170 -8.13 29.80 8.39
CA THR A 170 -6.76 30.31 8.21
C THR A 170 -5.72 29.19 8.14
N ILE A 171 -4.56 29.45 7.52
CA ILE A 171 -3.47 28.46 7.46
C ILE A 171 -2.98 28.00 8.85
N VAL A 172 -2.69 26.70 8.98
CA VAL A 172 -2.05 26.14 10.19
C VAL A 172 -0.53 26.09 10.04
N THR A 173 -0.07 25.69 8.86
CA THR A 173 1.36 25.46 8.54
C THR A 173 1.66 25.73 7.07
N ASN A 174 2.88 26.19 6.78
CA ASN A 174 3.37 26.34 5.41
C ASN A 174 3.90 25.02 4.82
N LYS A 175 4.07 23.97 5.62
CA LYS A 175 4.43 22.62 5.13
C LYS A 175 3.20 21.93 4.57
N ARG A 176 2.98 22.07 3.26
CA ARG A 176 1.79 21.59 2.54
C ARG A 176 2.14 20.65 1.38
N PRO A 177 1.19 19.85 0.88
CA PRO A 177 1.36 19.10 -0.37
C PRO A 177 1.59 20.03 -1.58
N GLN A 178 2.24 19.51 -2.62
CA GLN A 178 2.60 20.29 -3.82
C GLN A 178 1.40 20.81 -4.63
N TRP A 179 0.23 20.18 -4.50
CA TRP A 179 -0.99 20.61 -5.20
C TRP A 179 -1.79 21.69 -4.45
N ILE A 180 -1.25 22.20 -3.35
CA ILE A 180 -1.89 23.20 -2.50
C ILE A 180 -0.97 24.40 -2.39
N ASP A 181 -1.51 25.59 -2.61
CA ASP A 181 -0.89 26.88 -2.37
C ASP A 181 -1.59 27.66 -1.27
N VAL A 182 -0.96 28.75 -0.84
CA VAL A 182 -1.52 29.69 0.12
C VAL A 182 -1.77 31.01 -0.58
N GLN A 183 -3.03 31.43 -0.62
CA GLN A 183 -3.48 32.73 -1.12
C GLN A 183 -4.40 33.35 -0.07
N ASP A 184 -4.17 34.61 0.28
CA ASP A 184 -4.94 35.36 1.28
C ASP A 184 -5.15 34.60 2.61
N ASP A 185 -4.06 34.02 3.14
CA ASP A 185 -4.04 33.18 4.35
C ASP A 185 -4.99 31.96 4.32
N LYS A 186 -5.36 31.48 3.14
CA LYS A 186 -6.18 30.28 2.92
C LYS A 186 -5.48 29.27 2.01
N TYR A 187 -5.79 28.00 2.19
CA TYR A 187 -5.32 26.94 1.31
C TYR A 187 -6.16 26.87 0.03
N VAL A 188 -5.50 26.91 -1.13
CA VAL A 188 -6.12 26.83 -2.45
C VAL A 188 -5.45 25.77 -3.29
N LEU A 189 -6.20 25.12 -4.19
CA LEU A 189 -5.63 24.15 -5.13
C LEU A 189 -4.90 24.89 -6.26
N ASN A 190 -3.77 24.35 -6.69
CA ASN A 190 -3.06 24.84 -7.88
C ASN A 190 -3.15 23.83 -9.03
N ASP A 191 -2.51 24.14 -10.16
CA ASP A 191 -2.57 23.34 -11.39
C ASP A 191 -2.07 21.90 -11.21
N LYS A 192 -1.20 21.64 -10.22
CA LYS A 192 -0.70 20.28 -9.94
C LYS A 192 -1.79 19.36 -9.40
N VAL A 193 -2.95 19.87 -9.00
CA VAL A 193 -4.13 19.04 -8.69
C VAL A 193 -4.58 18.20 -9.89
N ALA A 194 -4.35 18.68 -11.12
CA ALA A 194 -4.66 17.92 -12.33
C ALA A 194 -3.87 16.60 -12.39
N ILE A 195 -2.61 16.61 -11.94
CA ILE A 195 -1.77 15.41 -11.87
C ILE A 195 -2.33 14.42 -10.85
N VAL A 196 -2.77 14.92 -9.68
CA VAL A 196 -3.38 14.08 -8.64
C VAL A 196 -4.66 13.43 -9.18
N ARG A 197 -5.57 14.21 -9.77
CA ARG A 197 -6.81 13.70 -10.38
C ARG A 197 -6.54 12.68 -11.48
N GLU A 198 -5.56 12.93 -12.32
CA GLU A 198 -5.18 11.99 -13.38
C GLU A 198 -4.61 10.68 -12.81
N ILE A 199 -3.81 10.73 -11.74
CA ILE A 199 -3.31 9.54 -11.06
C ILE A 199 -4.47 8.68 -10.55
N PHE A 200 -5.48 9.28 -9.92
CA PHE A 200 -6.65 8.57 -9.41
C PHE A 200 -7.47 7.96 -10.56
N ARG A 201 -7.75 8.74 -11.61
CA ARG A 201 -8.45 8.28 -12.83
C ARG A 201 -7.75 7.10 -13.47
N LEU A 202 -6.45 7.22 -13.79
CA LEU A 202 -5.66 6.16 -14.42
C LEU A 202 -5.60 4.89 -13.54
N TYR A 203 -5.55 5.06 -12.22
CA TYR A 203 -5.57 3.92 -11.32
C TYR A 203 -6.91 3.17 -11.37
N GLN A 204 -8.03 3.90 -11.36
CA GLN A 204 -9.38 3.32 -11.48
C GLN A 204 -9.57 2.56 -12.80
N THR A 205 -8.99 3.02 -13.90
CA THR A 205 -9.09 2.36 -15.22
C THR A 205 -8.27 1.07 -15.37
N GLY A 206 -7.61 0.57 -14.33
CA GLY A 206 -6.82 -0.68 -14.41
C GLY A 206 -5.32 -0.52 -14.41
N ILE A 207 -4.81 0.72 -14.45
CA ILE A 207 -3.38 0.96 -14.68
C ILE A 207 -2.62 0.90 -13.35
N GLY A 208 -1.59 0.04 -13.30
CA GLY A 208 -0.75 -0.12 -12.11
C GLY A 208 0.17 1.07 -11.86
N THR A 209 0.56 1.28 -10.59
CA THR A 209 1.38 2.43 -10.17
C THR A 209 2.71 2.58 -10.93
N PRO A 210 3.45 1.50 -11.30
CA PRO A 210 4.69 1.67 -12.08
C PRO A 210 4.42 2.16 -13.50
N THR A 211 3.28 1.77 -14.08
CA THR A 211 2.87 2.22 -15.40
C THR A 211 2.38 3.65 -15.38
N ILE A 212 1.55 4.02 -14.40
CA ILE A 212 1.10 5.42 -14.24
C ILE A 212 2.32 6.34 -14.21
N ALA A 213 3.38 5.96 -13.48
CA ALA A 213 4.62 6.73 -13.45
C ALA A 213 5.25 6.90 -14.85
N LYS A 214 5.28 5.85 -15.68
CA LYS A 214 5.76 5.94 -17.06
C LYS A 214 4.89 6.83 -17.93
N VAL A 215 3.57 6.71 -17.81
CA VAL A 215 2.59 7.53 -18.54
C VAL A 215 2.79 9.01 -18.21
N LEU A 216 2.91 9.35 -16.92
CA LEU A 216 3.16 10.73 -16.48
C LEU A 216 4.50 11.26 -17.00
N ASN A 217 5.56 10.45 -16.96
CA ASN A 217 6.87 10.86 -17.49
C ASN A 217 6.86 11.09 -19.01
N ALA A 218 5.97 10.43 -19.75
CA ALA A 218 5.85 10.59 -21.20
C ALA A 218 4.96 11.78 -21.62
N LYS A 219 4.17 12.37 -20.71
CA LYS A 219 3.27 13.50 -21.01
C LYS A 219 3.98 14.86 -21.09
N GLY A 220 5.26 14.94 -20.71
CA GLY A 220 6.08 16.16 -20.76
C GLY A 220 6.34 16.82 -19.40
N ASP A 221 7.13 17.89 -19.40
CA ASP A 221 7.73 18.49 -18.19
C ASP A 221 6.70 19.05 -17.20
N GLU A 222 5.54 19.53 -17.70
CA GLU A 222 4.45 20.05 -16.85
C GLU A 222 3.89 18.99 -15.89
N TRP A 223 3.99 17.72 -16.29
CA TRP A 223 3.53 16.56 -15.54
C TRP A 223 4.60 16.02 -14.58
N LEU A 224 5.81 16.58 -14.58
CA LEU A 224 6.89 16.18 -13.67
C LEU A 224 6.83 16.93 -12.34
N PHE A 225 7.63 16.45 -11.39
CA PHE A 225 7.89 17.18 -10.15
C PHE A 225 8.57 18.52 -10.47
N GLU A 226 8.32 19.55 -9.67
CA GLU A 226 8.96 20.88 -9.83
C GLU A 226 10.48 20.83 -9.85
N SER A 227 11.08 19.82 -9.20
CA SER A 227 12.52 19.58 -9.23
C SER A 227 13.05 18.96 -10.54
N GLY A 228 12.18 18.72 -11.53
CA GLY A 228 12.49 17.99 -12.76
C GLY A 228 12.67 16.48 -12.57
N ARG A 229 12.39 15.97 -11.36
CA ARG A 229 12.54 14.54 -11.06
C ARG A 229 11.45 13.72 -11.78
N LEU A 230 11.82 12.55 -12.30
CA LEU A 230 10.88 11.60 -12.88
C LEU A 230 10.03 10.87 -11.83
N TRP A 231 8.79 10.56 -12.18
CA TRP A 231 7.89 9.71 -11.42
C TRP A 231 8.41 8.28 -11.33
N ARG A 232 8.22 7.69 -10.14
CA ARG A 232 8.43 6.27 -9.86
C ARG A 232 7.13 5.69 -9.31
N GLY A 233 6.93 4.38 -9.44
CA GLY A 233 5.74 3.70 -8.93
C GLY A 233 5.49 3.94 -7.44
N GLU A 234 6.55 4.05 -6.63
CA GLU A 234 6.46 4.39 -5.20
C GLU A 234 5.89 5.80 -4.98
N SER A 235 6.28 6.78 -5.78
CA SER A 235 5.77 8.15 -5.67
C SER A 235 4.28 8.21 -6.00
N VAL A 236 3.85 7.51 -7.06
CA VAL A 236 2.42 7.38 -7.42
C VAL A 236 1.65 6.68 -6.28
N HIS A 237 2.20 5.60 -5.74
CA HIS A 237 1.61 4.86 -4.62
C HIS A 237 1.44 5.74 -3.36
N LYS A 238 2.43 6.60 -3.07
CA LYS A 238 2.33 7.56 -1.96
C LYS A 238 1.21 8.57 -2.18
N ILE A 239 1.00 9.05 -3.41
CA ILE A 239 -0.13 9.96 -3.72
C ILE A 239 -1.47 9.25 -3.52
N LEU A 240 -1.63 8.03 -4.05
CA LEU A 240 -2.87 7.25 -3.91
C LEU A 240 -3.22 6.94 -2.44
N LYS A 241 -2.23 6.79 -1.55
CA LYS A 241 -2.45 6.57 -0.10
C LYS A 241 -2.60 7.86 0.72
N ASN A 242 -2.36 9.02 0.14
CA ASN A 242 -2.28 10.26 0.89
C ASN A 242 -3.68 10.80 1.19
N LYS A 243 -4.21 10.53 2.39
CA LYS A 243 -5.50 11.06 2.85
C LYS A 243 -5.64 12.58 2.73
N ARG A 244 -4.55 13.35 2.64
CA ARG A 244 -4.64 14.82 2.45
C ARG A 244 -5.32 15.24 1.14
N VAL A 245 -5.50 14.32 0.18
CA VAL A 245 -6.27 14.61 -1.05
C VAL A 245 -7.76 14.83 -0.77
N THR A 246 -8.29 14.31 0.34
CA THR A 246 -9.70 14.46 0.74
C THR A 246 -9.97 15.73 1.54
N GLY A 247 -8.99 16.62 1.68
CA GLY A 247 -9.11 17.87 2.44
C GLY A 247 -8.64 17.82 3.89
N THR A 248 -8.16 16.66 4.38
CA THR A 248 -7.76 16.51 5.79
C THR A 248 -6.29 16.86 6.02
N ILE A 249 -5.99 17.58 7.11
CA ILE A 249 -4.62 17.81 7.62
C ILE A 249 -4.41 16.99 8.91
N PHE A 250 -3.20 16.44 9.05
CA PHE A 250 -2.75 15.68 10.21
C PHE A 250 -1.68 16.47 10.95
N ILE A 251 -1.95 16.84 12.21
CA ILE A 251 -1.02 17.59 13.05
C ILE A 251 -0.76 16.78 14.31
N SER A 252 0.51 16.50 14.60
CA SER A 252 0.92 15.90 15.85
C SER A 252 1.36 16.95 16.86
N GLU A 253 0.94 16.78 18.10
CA GLU A 253 1.36 17.54 19.26
C GLU A 253 2.09 16.61 20.23
N ILE A 254 3.22 17.07 20.74
CA ILE A 254 4.02 16.34 21.72
C ILE A 254 3.79 17.00 23.08
N ILE A 255 3.22 16.25 24.02
CA ILE A 255 2.94 16.69 25.38
C ILE A 255 3.95 16.01 26.30
N ARG A 256 4.58 16.81 27.16
CA ARG A 256 5.52 16.32 28.17
C ARG A 256 4.98 16.56 29.56
N ASP A 257 5.06 15.54 30.39
CA ASP A 257 4.77 15.70 31.80
C ASP A 257 6.03 16.09 32.57
N TYR A 258 6.16 17.40 32.77
CA TYR A 258 7.23 17.99 33.56
C TYR A 258 7.15 17.62 35.05
N ASN A 259 6.00 17.13 35.55
CA ASN A 259 5.83 16.78 36.96
C ASN A 259 6.27 15.34 37.29
N SER A 260 6.56 14.51 36.29
CA SER A 260 7.01 13.13 36.47
C SER A 260 8.52 12.98 36.28
N THR A 261 9.17 12.20 37.14
CA THR A 261 10.61 11.91 37.10
C THR A 261 11.04 11.19 35.81
N SER A 262 10.13 10.41 35.20
CA SER A 262 10.38 9.72 33.93
C SER A 262 10.15 10.60 32.69
N ASN A 263 9.60 11.81 32.89
CA ASN A 263 9.28 12.78 31.85
C ASN A 263 8.61 12.15 30.61
N PRO A 264 7.48 11.42 30.79
CA PRO A 264 6.84 10.68 29.73
C PRO A 264 6.38 11.65 28.62
N VAL A 265 6.48 11.15 27.38
CA VAL A 265 6.15 11.90 26.17
C VAL A 265 4.89 11.28 25.56
N GLU A 266 3.80 12.04 25.54
CA GLU A 266 2.57 11.66 24.87
C GLU A 266 2.51 12.37 23.51
N GLN A 267 2.20 11.64 22.43
CA GLN A 267 1.97 12.22 21.12
C GLN A 267 0.49 12.18 20.79
N LYS A 268 -0.17 13.35 20.79
CA LYS A 268 -1.56 13.49 20.33
C LYS A 268 -1.57 13.82 18.85
N THR A 269 -2.45 13.18 18.09
CA THR A 269 -2.64 13.47 16.67
C THR A 269 -4.03 14.06 16.47
N TYR A 270 -4.09 15.15 15.71
CA TYR A 270 -5.31 15.86 15.37
C TYR A 270 -5.54 15.76 13.88
N GLU A 271 -6.75 15.37 13.50
CA GLU A 271 -7.23 15.32 12.12
C GLU A 271 -8.27 16.43 11.96
N MET A 272 -8.12 17.23 10.90
CA MET A 272 -8.99 18.40 10.67
C MET A 272 -9.21 18.60 9.17
N ASP A 273 -10.42 18.92 8.75
CA ASP A 273 -10.76 19.16 7.35
C ASP A 273 -10.57 20.64 7.01
N VAL A 274 -9.34 20.99 6.61
CA VAL A 274 -8.90 22.39 6.38
C VAL A 274 -8.33 22.58 4.97
N TYR A 275 -7.77 21.53 4.37
CA TYR A 275 -7.30 21.61 2.99
C TYR A 275 -8.47 21.56 2.01
N PRO A 276 -8.35 22.20 0.83
CA PRO A 276 -9.33 22.03 -0.22
C PRO A 276 -9.33 20.58 -0.75
N ILE A 277 -10.52 20.09 -1.09
CA ILE A 277 -10.74 18.72 -1.56
C ILE A 277 -10.20 18.58 -2.99
N ALA A 278 -9.14 17.81 -3.17
CA ALA A 278 -8.61 17.46 -4.49
C ALA A 278 -9.37 16.30 -5.12
N ILE A 279 -9.69 15.30 -4.30
CA ILE A 279 -10.40 14.05 -4.63
C ILE A 279 -11.49 13.81 -3.56
N PRO A 280 -12.75 13.54 -3.95
CA PRO A 280 -13.82 13.17 -3.01
C PRO A 280 -13.48 11.96 -2.16
N LYS A 281 -14.06 11.87 -0.96
CA LYS A 281 -13.76 10.78 -0.01
C LYS A 281 -14.19 9.43 -0.57
N GLU A 282 -15.33 9.38 -1.25
CA GLU A 282 -15.88 8.19 -1.88
C GLU A 282 -14.93 7.64 -2.95
N GLU A 283 -14.38 8.53 -3.77
CA GLU A 283 -13.40 8.17 -4.80
C GLU A 283 -12.08 7.66 -4.19
N PHE A 284 -11.64 8.27 -3.09
CA PHE A 284 -10.45 7.84 -2.37
C PHE A 284 -10.62 6.45 -1.75
N ASP A 285 -11.76 6.21 -1.11
CA ASP A 285 -12.07 4.94 -0.45
C ASP A 285 -12.20 3.80 -1.47
N LEU A 286 -12.82 4.05 -2.63
CA LEU A 286 -12.84 3.13 -3.76
C LEU A 286 -11.42 2.74 -4.19
N VAL A 287 -10.53 3.72 -4.35
CA VAL A 287 -9.12 3.45 -4.70
C VAL A 287 -8.41 2.63 -3.62
N GLN A 288 -8.65 2.89 -2.33
CA GLN A 288 -8.06 2.08 -1.26
C GLN A 288 -8.55 0.62 -1.32
N GLN A 289 -9.82 0.39 -1.63
CA GLN A 289 -10.38 -0.95 -1.81
C GLN A 289 -9.74 -1.65 -3.02
N LEU A 290 -9.66 -0.97 -4.17
CA LEU A 290 -8.97 -1.48 -5.37
C LEU A 290 -7.50 -1.84 -5.10
N MET A 291 -6.81 -1.05 -4.28
CA MET A 291 -5.42 -1.33 -3.88
C MET A 291 -5.28 -2.59 -3.01
N LYS A 292 -6.28 -2.92 -2.19
CA LYS A 292 -6.29 -4.14 -1.36
C LYS A 292 -6.60 -5.39 -2.20
N THR A 293 -7.52 -5.28 -3.16
CA THR A 293 -8.03 -6.41 -3.93
C THR A 293 -7.15 -6.76 -5.15
N ARG A 294 -6.41 -5.79 -5.70
CA ARG A 294 -5.57 -6.03 -6.88
C ARG A 294 -4.41 -6.97 -6.59
N ARG A 295 -4.38 -8.10 -7.30
CA ARG A 295 -3.23 -9.00 -7.36
C ARG A 295 -2.09 -8.34 -8.13
N PRO A 296 -0.81 -8.58 -7.77
CA PRO A 296 0.37 -7.88 -8.31
C PRO A 296 0.69 -8.12 -9.80
N ASN A 297 -0.15 -8.84 -10.55
CA ASN A 297 0.20 -9.37 -11.88
C ASN A 297 -0.66 -8.80 -13.03
N ASN A 298 -1.00 -7.50 -13.04
CA ASN A 298 -1.55 -6.88 -14.26
C ASN A 298 -0.48 -6.83 -15.38
N GLY A 299 -0.90 -7.05 -16.63
CA GLY A 299 -0.02 -7.14 -17.79
C GLY A 299 1.05 -6.03 -17.88
N ARG A 300 2.30 -6.43 -18.15
CA ARG A 300 3.45 -5.51 -18.23
C ARG A 300 3.31 -4.59 -19.45
N ILE A 301 3.43 -3.28 -19.20
CA ILE A 301 3.51 -2.28 -20.26
C ILE A 301 4.97 -2.02 -20.61
N THR A 302 5.27 -2.16 -21.90
CA THR A 302 6.60 -2.06 -22.48
C THR A 302 6.74 -0.74 -23.24
N THR A 303 7.97 -0.31 -23.41
CA THR A 303 8.32 0.85 -24.25
C THR A 303 8.91 0.29 -25.54
N SER A 304 8.40 0.74 -26.68
CA SER A 304 8.96 0.46 -28.00
C SER A 304 10.41 0.94 -28.03
N LYS A 305 11.35 0.08 -28.43
CA LYS A 305 12.78 0.46 -28.48
C LYS A 305 13.07 1.50 -29.56
N ASP A 306 12.28 1.54 -30.63
CA ASP A 306 12.53 2.39 -31.80
C ASP A 306 11.72 3.69 -31.76
N THR A 307 10.50 3.65 -31.21
CA THR A 307 9.58 4.82 -31.20
C THR A 307 9.41 5.46 -29.82
N GLU A 308 9.98 4.88 -28.77
CA GLU A 308 9.78 5.26 -27.35
C GLU A 308 8.30 5.29 -26.88
N GLU A 309 7.37 4.85 -27.72
CA GLU A 309 5.95 4.76 -27.39
C GLU A 309 5.68 3.64 -26.39
N LEU A 310 4.76 3.91 -25.46
CA LEU A 310 4.29 2.91 -24.50
C LEU A 310 3.26 2.00 -25.17
N LYS A 311 3.39 0.69 -24.94
CA LYS A 311 2.50 -0.34 -25.52
C LYS A 311 2.09 -1.37 -24.48
N LYS A 312 0.82 -1.78 -24.54
CA LYS A 312 0.30 -2.91 -23.76
C LYS A 312 0.10 -4.10 -24.68
N SER A 313 1.12 -4.94 -24.82
CA SER A 313 1.07 -6.04 -25.81
C SER A 313 0.12 -7.18 -25.44
N ASN A 314 -0.17 -7.39 -24.15
CA ASN A 314 -0.97 -8.52 -23.64
C ASN A 314 -2.08 -8.07 -22.67
N ILE A 315 -3.30 -8.56 -22.88
CA ILE A 315 -4.49 -8.41 -22.01
C ILE A 315 -4.92 -9.71 -21.30
N PHE A 316 -4.26 -10.84 -21.53
CA PHE A 316 -4.55 -12.13 -20.90
C PHE A 316 -3.45 -12.53 -19.90
N ASN A 317 -2.92 -11.57 -19.16
CA ASN A 317 -1.82 -11.88 -18.25
C ASN A 317 -2.28 -12.81 -17.12
N SER A 318 -1.45 -13.79 -16.77
CA SER A 318 -1.68 -14.78 -15.69
C SER A 318 -2.89 -15.73 -15.83
N VAL A 319 -3.81 -15.54 -16.79
CA VAL A 319 -4.98 -16.42 -17.00
C VAL A 319 -4.71 -17.57 -17.99
N CYS A 320 -3.72 -17.46 -18.87
CA CYS A 320 -3.44 -18.50 -19.86
C CYS A 320 -2.77 -19.75 -19.24
N ARG A 321 -3.27 -20.93 -19.60
CA ARG A 321 -2.78 -22.25 -19.19
C ARG A 321 -2.69 -23.18 -20.40
N CYS A 322 -1.74 -24.11 -20.39
CA CYS A 322 -1.62 -25.12 -21.42
C CYS A 322 -2.71 -26.18 -21.22
N ALA A 323 -3.54 -26.48 -22.23
CA ALA A 323 -4.56 -27.51 -22.08
C ALA A 323 -3.98 -28.94 -22.04
N ARG A 324 -2.72 -29.14 -22.49
CA ARG A 324 -2.05 -30.45 -22.51
C ARG A 324 -1.33 -30.81 -21.22
N CYS A 325 -0.54 -29.88 -20.67
CA CYS A 325 0.28 -30.14 -19.48
C CYS A 325 -0.15 -29.34 -18.24
N GLY A 326 -1.18 -28.49 -18.34
CA GLY A 326 -1.67 -27.66 -17.24
C GLY A 326 -0.78 -26.47 -16.85
N GLU A 327 0.47 -26.42 -17.31
CA GLU A 327 1.43 -25.37 -16.96
C GLU A 327 1.02 -23.97 -17.42
N ALA A 328 1.60 -22.96 -16.77
CA ALA A 328 1.40 -21.56 -17.15
C ALA A 328 1.94 -21.27 -18.56
N MET A 329 1.26 -20.36 -19.26
CA MET A 329 1.70 -19.86 -20.56
C MET A 329 2.12 -18.40 -20.46
N TYR A 330 3.16 -18.04 -21.22
CA TYR A 330 3.73 -16.70 -21.23
C TYR A 330 3.59 -16.05 -22.62
N HIS A 331 3.41 -14.74 -22.60
CA HIS A 331 3.43 -13.91 -23.79
C HIS A 331 4.88 -13.66 -24.23
N ASN A 332 5.17 -13.92 -25.50
CA ASN A 332 6.49 -13.78 -26.09
C ASN A 332 6.41 -12.87 -27.32
N VAL A 333 7.25 -11.84 -27.35
CA VAL A 333 7.38 -10.91 -28.48
C VAL A 333 8.67 -11.23 -29.22
N VAL A 334 8.57 -11.51 -30.51
CA VAL A 334 9.70 -11.83 -31.39
C VAL A 334 9.83 -10.72 -32.43
N LEU A 335 10.99 -10.06 -32.45
CA LEU A 335 11.33 -9.06 -33.46
C LEU A 335 12.12 -9.73 -34.57
N ALA A 336 11.66 -9.59 -35.81
CA ALA A 336 12.33 -10.11 -36.99
C ALA A 336 12.74 -8.96 -37.91
N ASN A 337 14.05 -8.76 -38.06
CA ASN A 337 14.58 -7.80 -39.03
C ASN A 337 14.39 -8.38 -40.44
N ARG A 338 13.63 -7.69 -41.28
CA ARG A 338 13.35 -8.06 -42.66
C ARG A 338 13.91 -7.03 -43.61
N ASP A 339 14.25 -7.51 -44.81
CA ASP A 339 14.66 -6.67 -45.91
C ASP A 339 13.68 -6.89 -47.06
N SER A 340 12.95 -5.83 -47.42
CA SER A 340 12.02 -5.83 -48.55
C SER A 340 12.54 -4.90 -49.63
N LYS A 341 12.53 -5.38 -50.87
CA LYS A 341 12.83 -4.54 -52.05
C LYS A 341 11.95 -3.29 -52.15
N LYS A 342 10.77 -3.28 -51.51
CA LYS A 342 9.79 -2.19 -51.58
C LYS A 342 9.87 -1.21 -50.40
N ASN A 343 10.16 -1.71 -49.19
CA ASN A 343 10.13 -0.92 -47.95
C ASN A 343 11.52 -0.79 -47.29
N GLY A 344 12.58 -1.33 -47.91
CA GLY A 344 13.91 -1.40 -47.33
C GLY A 344 13.97 -2.33 -46.12
N LYS A 345 14.92 -2.07 -45.22
CA LYS A 345 15.06 -2.79 -43.95
C LYS A 345 13.99 -2.30 -42.97
N PHE A 346 13.16 -3.23 -42.49
CA PHE A 346 12.14 -2.96 -41.48
C PHE A 346 12.09 -4.07 -40.44
N THR A 347 11.69 -3.72 -39.22
CA THR A 347 11.51 -4.68 -38.12
C THR A 347 10.05 -5.10 -38.07
N GLU A 348 9.78 -6.40 -38.15
CA GLU A 348 8.44 -6.96 -37.99
C GLU A 348 8.29 -7.60 -36.61
N GLU A 349 7.25 -7.23 -35.89
CA GLU A 349 6.95 -7.75 -34.55
C GLU A 349 5.91 -8.87 -34.62
N TYR A 350 6.24 -10.02 -34.02
CA TYR A 350 5.34 -11.16 -33.87
C TYR A 350 5.07 -11.45 -32.42
N ARG A 351 3.79 -11.61 -32.04
CA ARG A 351 3.40 -11.94 -30.68
C ARG A 351 2.86 -13.36 -30.60
N TYR A 352 3.37 -14.10 -29.62
CA TYR A 352 3.02 -15.50 -29.40
C TYR A 352 2.66 -15.75 -27.94
N ILE A 353 1.80 -16.75 -27.71
CA ILE A 353 1.60 -17.37 -26.40
C ILE A 353 2.31 -18.73 -26.43
N ARG A 354 3.22 -18.96 -25.49
CA ARG A 354 4.03 -20.19 -25.39
C ARG A 354 3.86 -20.88 -24.04
N CYS A 355 3.87 -22.20 -24.06
CA CYS A 355 3.87 -23.02 -22.85
C CYS A 355 5.25 -22.97 -22.19
N ILE A 356 5.29 -22.81 -20.86
CA ILE A 356 6.55 -22.92 -20.09
C ILE A 356 7.11 -24.34 -20.21
N GLY A 357 6.26 -25.36 -20.08
CA GLY A 357 6.66 -26.76 -20.26
C GLY A 357 7.25 -27.04 -21.66
N GLU A 358 6.79 -26.36 -22.72
CA GLU A 358 7.39 -26.52 -24.06
C GLU A 358 8.77 -25.86 -24.17
N ARG A 359 8.94 -24.67 -23.58
CA ARG A 359 10.24 -24.01 -23.48
C ARG A 359 11.26 -24.90 -22.77
N ASP A 360 10.82 -25.60 -21.74
CA ASP A 360 11.67 -26.43 -20.88
C ASP A 360 11.77 -27.90 -21.37
N GLY A 361 11.10 -28.24 -22.49
CA GLY A 361 11.20 -29.55 -23.14
C GLY A 361 10.26 -30.65 -22.61
N PHE A 362 9.36 -30.33 -21.67
CA PHE A 362 8.41 -31.25 -21.04
C PHE A 362 7.02 -31.28 -21.70
N CYS A 363 6.78 -30.44 -22.71
CA CYS A 363 5.49 -30.37 -23.43
C CYS A 363 5.71 -30.16 -24.93
N ASP A 364 4.80 -30.68 -25.75
CA ASP A 364 4.81 -30.58 -27.21
C ASP A 364 3.86 -29.49 -27.75
N ASN A 365 3.20 -28.73 -26.86
CA ASN A 365 2.23 -27.70 -27.26
C ASN A 365 2.93 -26.51 -27.91
N LYS A 366 2.79 -26.41 -29.23
CA LYS A 366 3.46 -25.38 -30.06
C LYS A 366 2.91 -23.97 -29.80
N ALA A 367 3.75 -22.97 -30.05
CA ALA A 367 3.40 -21.56 -29.93
C ALA A 367 2.11 -21.18 -30.70
N LEU A 368 1.24 -20.39 -30.07
CA LEU A 368 0.01 -19.85 -30.68
C LEU A 368 0.21 -18.37 -31.01
N ARG A 369 -0.30 -17.89 -32.15
CA ARG A 369 -0.28 -16.47 -32.48
C ARG A 369 -1.23 -15.70 -31.55
N TYR A 370 -0.71 -14.68 -30.88
CA TYR A 370 -1.44 -13.93 -29.87
C TYR A 370 -2.66 -13.23 -30.46
N GLU A 371 -2.51 -12.58 -31.61
CA GLU A 371 -3.57 -11.82 -32.29
C GLU A 371 -4.78 -12.68 -32.63
N VAL A 372 -4.53 -13.95 -32.97
CA VAL A 372 -5.60 -14.90 -33.28
C VAL A 372 -6.40 -15.23 -32.02
N VAL A 373 -5.70 -15.54 -30.93
CA VAL A 373 -6.34 -15.84 -29.64
C VAL A 373 -7.11 -14.61 -29.13
N GLU A 374 -6.47 -13.44 -29.16
CA GLU A 374 -7.07 -12.16 -28.75
C GLU A 374 -8.35 -11.86 -29.51
N LYS A 375 -8.32 -11.93 -30.83
CA LYS A 375 -9.49 -11.66 -31.67
C LYS A 375 -10.69 -12.54 -31.28
N PHE A 376 -10.51 -13.86 -31.28
CA PHE A 376 -11.64 -14.78 -31.07
C PHE A 376 -12.17 -14.77 -29.63
N VAL A 377 -11.30 -14.58 -28.63
CA VAL A 377 -11.74 -14.43 -27.24
C VAL A 377 -12.58 -13.16 -27.08
N ILE A 378 -12.13 -12.03 -27.62
CA ILE A 378 -12.89 -10.77 -27.55
C ILE A 378 -14.21 -10.86 -28.32
N GLU A 379 -14.20 -11.38 -29.56
CA GLU A 379 -15.42 -11.54 -30.36
C GLU A 379 -16.45 -12.43 -29.65
N HIS A 380 -16.01 -13.52 -29.04
CA HIS A 380 -16.89 -14.40 -28.27
C HIS A 380 -17.49 -13.70 -27.04
N ILE A 381 -16.69 -12.97 -26.27
CA ILE A 381 -17.15 -12.26 -25.07
C ILE A 381 -18.11 -11.13 -25.43
N LYS A 382 -17.91 -10.45 -26.57
CA LYS A 382 -18.85 -9.42 -27.06
C LYS A 382 -20.23 -10.00 -27.42
N GLY A 383 -20.25 -11.22 -27.99
CA GLY A 383 -21.47 -11.93 -28.36
C GLY A 383 -22.16 -12.67 -27.21
N MET A 384 -21.59 -12.62 -26.01
CA MET A 384 -22.02 -13.41 -24.86
C MET A 384 -23.20 -12.78 -24.12
N ASP A 385 -24.08 -13.63 -23.60
CA ASP A 385 -25.09 -13.23 -22.62
C ASP A 385 -24.52 -13.37 -21.20
N PHE A 386 -24.14 -12.23 -20.60
CA PHE A 386 -23.56 -12.19 -19.26
C PHE A 386 -24.57 -12.53 -18.15
N THR A 387 -25.88 -12.56 -18.43
CA THR A 387 -26.90 -12.95 -17.43
C THR A 387 -26.73 -14.39 -16.95
N GLN A 388 -26.17 -15.26 -17.80
CA GLN A 388 -25.92 -16.67 -17.49
C GLN A 388 -24.61 -16.91 -16.72
N ILE A 389 -23.70 -15.92 -16.72
CA ILE A 389 -22.32 -16.04 -16.21
C ILE A 389 -22.10 -15.17 -14.97
N LEU A 390 -22.96 -14.19 -14.70
CA LEU A 390 -22.84 -13.36 -13.50
C LEU A 390 -23.93 -13.76 -12.50
N LYS A 391 -23.62 -14.72 -11.62
CA LYS A 391 -24.38 -14.88 -10.37
C LYS A 391 -23.90 -13.84 -9.35
N PRO A 392 -24.77 -13.25 -8.52
CA PRO A 392 -24.33 -12.43 -7.39
C PRO A 392 -23.38 -13.24 -6.50
N ASN A 393 -22.16 -12.70 -6.31
CA ASN A 393 -21.02 -13.28 -5.59
C ASN A 393 -21.42 -14.13 -4.37
N ASN A 394 -21.24 -15.46 -4.43
CA ASN A 394 -21.49 -16.33 -3.28
C ASN A 394 -20.25 -16.98 -2.64
N ASN A 395 -19.09 -17.03 -3.29
CA ASN A 395 -17.94 -17.78 -2.74
C ASN A 395 -16.69 -16.90 -2.53
N ASN A 396 -16.71 -16.10 -1.47
CA ASN A 396 -15.50 -15.66 -0.79
C ASN A 396 -15.57 -16.19 0.66
N PRO A 397 -14.61 -16.98 1.15
CA PRO A 397 -14.63 -17.51 2.52
C PRO A 397 -14.68 -16.40 3.59
N GLU A 398 -14.19 -15.19 3.29
CA GLU A 398 -14.36 -14.03 4.17
C GLU A 398 -15.80 -13.50 4.16
N ILE A 399 -16.52 -13.57 3.03
CA ILE A 399 -17.95 -13.22 2.93
C ILE A 399 -18.79 -14.24 3.70
N GLU A 400 -18.44 -15.52 3.66
CA GLU A 400 -19.15 -16.56 4.41
C GLU A 400 -18.95 -16.41 5.93
N LEU A 401 -17.74 -16.04 6.36
CA LEU A 401 -17.47 -15.70 7.76
C LEU A 401 -18.24 -14.44 8.21
N VAL A 402 -18.27 -13.39 7.38
CA VAL A 402 -19.04 -12.16 7.66
C VAL A 402 -20.55 -12.44 7.66
N ARG A 403 -21.06 -13.24 6.72
CA ARG A 403 -22.46 -13.70 6.72
C ARG A 403 -22.81 -14.47 7.99
N ARG A 404 -21.93 -15.37 8.43
CA ARG A 404 -22.13 -16.11 9.68
C ARG A 404 -22.20 -15.19 10.89
N HIS A 405 -21.32 -14.20 10.96
CA HIS A 405 -21.35 -13.19 12.02
C HIS A 405 -22.61 -12.30 11.97
N ILE A 406 -23.11 -11.97 10.77
CA ILE A 406 -24.38 -11.25 10.60
C ILE A 406 -25.56 -12.08 11.13
N GLU A 407 -25.62 -13.36 10.79
CA GLU A 407 -26.69 -14.25 11.28
C GLU A 407 -26.61 -14.47 12.80
N GLU A 408 -25.39 -14.63 13.35
CA GLU A 408 -25.16 -14.71 14.80
C GLU A 408 -25.63 -13.44 15.52
N GLU A 409 -25.29 -12.26 15.00
CA GLU A 409 -25.69 -10.98 15.61
C GLU A 409 -27.20 -10.71 15.45
N LYS A 410 -27.81 -11.11 14.33
CA LYS A 410 -29.28 -11.04 14.14
C LYS A 410 -30.03 -11.92 15.14
N ALA A 411 -29.54 -13.15 15.37
CA ALA A 411 -30.10 -14.04 16.38
C ALA A 411 -29.97 -13.43 17.80
N HIS A 412 -28.83 -12.81 18.11
CA HIS A 412 -28.59 -12.14 19.38
C HIS A 412 -29.55 -10.95 19.62
N ILE A 413 -29.75 -10.11 18.60
CA ILE A 413 -30.74 -9.01 18.63
C ILE A 413 -32.15 -9.57 18.89
N GLN A 414 -32.51 -10.64 18.20
CA GLN A 414 -33.83 -11.28 18.35
C GLN A 414 -34.04 -11.82 19.77
N GLU A 415 -33.02 -12.39 20.40
CA GLU A 415 -33.09 -12.86 21.79
C GLU A 415 -33.34 -11.70 22.78
N TYR A 416 -32.65 -10.58 22.61
CA TYR A 416 -32.89 -9.37 23.42
C TYR A 416 -34.30 -8.82 23.21
N GLU A 417 -34.77 -8.74 21.97
CA GLU A 417 -36.13 -8.26 21.65
C GLU A 417 -37.20 -9.15 22.29
N LEU A 418 -37.05 -10.47 22.18
CA LEU A 418 -37.94 -11.44 22.83
C LEU A 418 -37.87 -11.36 24.37
N GLY A 419 -36.67 -11.13 24.93
CA GLY A 419 -36.47 -10.92 26.36
C GLY A 419 -37.19 -9.66 26.86
N ILE A 420 -37.10 -8.56 26.10
CA ILE A 420 -37.81 -7.30 26.36
C ILE A 420 -39.32 -7.50 26.26
N GLU A 421 -39.82 -8.22 25.25
CA GLU A 421 -41.25 -8.54 25.12
C GLU A 421 -41.78 -9.36 26.29
N ARG A 422 -41.02 -10.36 26.77
CA ARG A 422 -41.39 -11.14 27.97
C ARG A 422 -41.49 -10.25 29.22
N LEU A 423 -40.57 -9.30 29.39
CA LEU A 423 -40.60 -8.36 30.50
C LEU A 423 -41.78 -7.39 30.40
N LYS A 424 -42.09 -6.89 29.20
CA LYS A 424 -43.28 -6.05 28.93
C LYS A 424 -44.58 -6.79 29.22
N ASN A 425 -44.69 -8.06 28.79
CA ASN A 425 -45.87 -8.89 29.03
C ASN A 425 -46.07 -9.25 30.51
N GLN A 426 -45.04 -9.07 31.35
CA GLN A 426 -45.09 -9.26 32.79
C GLN A 426 -45.16 -7.92 33.56
N ASP A 427 -45.39 -6.79 32.87
CA ASP A 427 -45.39 -5.42 33.43
C ASP A 427 -44.13 -5.06 34.24
N LYS A 428 -42.98 -5.64 33.87
CA LYS A 428 -41.67 -5.38 34.52
C LYS A 428 -40.91 -4.29 33.79
N LYS A 429 -40.20 -3.45 34.55
CA LYS A 429 -39.31 -2.43 33.99
C LYS A 429 -38.13 -3.09 33.27
N ILE A 430 -37.85 -2.61 32.06
CA ILE A 430 -36.71 -3.06 31.26
C ILE A 430 -35.44 -2.41 31.81
N PRO A 431 -34.39 -3.19 32.15
CA PRO A 431 -33.12 -2.62 32.57
C PRO A 431 -32.47 -1.76 31.48
N PHE A 432 -31.85 -0.64 31.88
CA PHE A 432 -31.18 0.27 30.94
C PHE A 432 -30.00 -0.40 30.24
N ASP A 433 -29.29 -1.29 30.93
CA ASP A 433 -28.14 -2.02 30.39
C ASP A 433 -28.55 -2.88 29.19
N VAL A 434 -29.72 -3.55 29.27
CA VAL A 434 -30.26 -4.38 28.17
C VAL A 434 -30.62 -3.54 26.94
N LEU A 435 -31.10 -2.30 27.13
CA LEU A 435 -31.37 -1.38 26.02
C LEU A 435 -30.08 -0.87 25.37
N THR A 436 -29.04 -0.69 26.17
CA THR A 436 -27.72 -0.25 25.71
C THR A 436 -27.04 -1.36 24.90
N GLU A 437 -27.04 -2.60 25.42
CA GLU A 437 -26.51 -3.76 24.72
C GLU A 437 -27.26 -4.05 23.40
N LEU A 438 -28.59 -3.92 23.38
CA LEU A 438 -29.38 -4.05 22.15
C LEU A 438 -28.99 -2.99 21.11
N GLN A 439 -28.74 -1.75 21.54
CA GLN A 439 -28.31 -0.69 20.65
C GLN A 439 -26.90 -0.96 20.09
N GLU A 440 -25.97 -1.41 20.94
CA GLU A 440 -24.61 -1.79 20.52
C GLU A 440 -24.64 -2.96 19.52
N SER A 441 -25.45 -3.99 19.74
CA SER A 441 -25.63 -5.10 18.79
C SER A 441 -26.22 -4.63 17.45
N ARG A 442 -27.14 -3.65 17.45
CA ARG A 442 -27.69 -3.07 16.21
C ARG A 442 -26.66 -2.24 15.44
N ASP A 443 -25.85 -1.45 16.14
CA ASP A 443 -24.79 -0.67 15.52
C ASP A 443 -23.72 -1.59 14.92
N LYS A 444 -23.36 -2.67 15.63
CA LYS A 444 -22.46 -3.71 15.14
C LYS A 444 -23.02 -4.48 13.93
N LEU A 445 -24.33 -4.78 13.93
CA LEU A 445 -24.98 -5.38 12.78
C LEU A 445 -24.88 -4.46 11.56
N LYS A 446 -25.12 -3.15 11.74
CA LYS A 446 -25.00 -2.17 10.67
C LYS A 446 -23.57 -2.10 10.12
N GLU A 447 -22.56 -2.10 10.98
CA GLU A 447 -21.15 -2.15 10.55
C GLU A 447 -20.83 -3.43 9.77
N LEU A 448 -21.34 -4.59 10.20
CA LEU A 448 -21.16 -5.86 9.50
C LEU A 448 -21.87 -5.87 8.13
N GLU A 449 -23.07 -5.31 8.04
CA GLU A 449 -23.82 -5.17 6.77
C GLU A 449 -23.13 -4.17 5.82
N GLU A 450 -22.58 -3.06 6.33
CA GLU A 450 -21.73 -2.14 5.55
C GLU A 450 -20.43 -2.83 5.09
N HIS A 451 -19.80 -3.62 5.94
CA HIS A 451 -18.61 -4.41 5.58
C HIS A 451 -18.95 -5.47 4.52
N GLN A 452 -20.12 -6.12 4.61
CA GLN A 452 -20.63 -7.04 3.59
C GLN A 452 -20.88 -6.34 2.24
N SER A 453 -21.48 -5.14 2.24
CA SER A 453 -21.66 -4.34 1.02
C SER A 453 -20.33 -3.93 0.39
N THR A 454 -19.28 -3.71 1.19
CA THR A 454 -17.93 -3.42 0.71
C THR A 454 -17.32 -4.58 -0.08
N PHE A 455 -17.63 -5.82 0.28
CA PHE A 455 -17.22 -7.01 -0.50
C PHE A 455 -18.10 -7.28 -1.73
N THR A 456 -19.25 -6.60 -1.84
CA THR A 456 -20.28 -6.88 -2.84
C THR A 456 -19.99 -6.20 -4.20
N GLU A 457 -19.15 -5.17 -4.27
CA GLU A 457 -18.91 -4.44 -5.52
C GLU A 457 -17.62 -4.84 -6.26
N VAL A 458 -17.63 -6.03 -6.86
CA VAL A 458 -16.92 -6.21 -8.14
C VAL A 458 -17.99 -6.25 -9.23
N GLN A 459 -18.62 -5.10 -9.49
CA GLN A 459 -19.48 -4.97 -10.66
C GLN A 459 -18.61 -5.09 -11.91
N VAL A 460 -18.99 -6.02 -12.78
CA VAL A 460 -18.42 -6.16 -14.12
C VAL A 460 -19.16 -5.18 -15.01
N ASP A 461 -18.43 -4.30 -15.68
CA ASP A 461 -18.99 -3.36 -16.65
C ASP A 461 -19.26 -4.08 -17.98
N THR A 462 -20.38 -4.80 -18.01
CA THR A 462 -20.77 -5.63 -19.16
C THR A 462 -21.11 -4.80 -20.40
N ASP A 463 -21.63 -3.59 -20.22
CA ASP A 463 -21.93 -2.67 -21.32
C ASP A 463 -20.64 -2.21 -22.01
N TYR A 464 -19.61 -1.87 -21.24
CA TYR A 464 -18.30 -1.55 -21.81
C TYR A 464 -17.71 -2.73 -22.59
N LEU A 465 -17.78 -3.96 -22.05
CA LEU A 465 -17.30 -5.15 -22.77
C LEU A 465 -17.99 -5.35 -24.14
N LYS A 466 -19.30 -5.08 -24.23
CA LYS A 466 -20.08 -5.23 -25.49
C LYS A 466 -19.86 -4.09 -26.48
N THR A 467 -19.67 -2.87 -26.00
CA THR A 467 -19.69 -1.67 -26.85
C THR A 467 -18.32 -1.23 -27.36
N VAL A 468 -17.22 -1.64 -26.72
CA VAL A 468 -15.86 -1.23 -27.12
C VAL A 468 -15.54 -1.60 -28.57
N ASP A 469 -15.05 -0.63 -29.33
CA ASP A 469 -14.62 -0.81 -30.72
C ASP A 469 -13.37 -1.72 -30.79
N PRO A 470 -13.44 -2.87 -31.50
CA PRO A 470 -12.29 -3.75 -31.67
C PRO A 470 -11.07 -3.07 -32.31
N SER A 471 -11.27 -2.11 -33.21
CA SER A 471 -10.17 -1.42 -33.88
C SER A 471 -9.30 -0.63 -32.90
N VAL A 472 -9.95 0.06 -31.95
CA VAL A 472 -9.33 0.82 -30.87
C VAL A 472 -8.71 -0.12 -29.82
N LEU A 473 -9.37 -1.25 -29.53
CA LEU A 473 -8.88 -2.23 -28.58
C LEU A 473 -7.62 -2.94 -29.08
N PHE A 474 -7.57 -3.33 -30.36
CA PHE A 474 -6.43 -4.05 -30.92
C PHE A 474 -5.19 -3.16 -31.15
N ASP A 475 -5.35 -1.84 -31.09
CA ASP A 475 -4.23 -0.91 -31.04
C ASP A 475 -3.48 -1.01 -29.69
N GLN A 476 -2.24 -1.48 -29.75
CA GLN A 476 -1.39 -1.68 -28.58
C GLN A 476 -1.01 -0.38 -27.86
N THR A 477 -1.05 0.75 -28.55
CA THR A 477 -0.74 2.06 -27.99
C THR A 477 -1.87 2.57 -27.10
N ASN A 478 -3.09 2.05 -27.27
CA ASN A 478 -4.24 2.40 -26.45
C ASN A 478 -4.24 1.64 -25.12
N ILE A 479 -3.34 2.06 -24.23
CA ILE A 479 -3.07 1.44 -22.94
C ILE A 479 -4.29 1.49 -22.02
N GLU A 480 -5.04 2.58 -22.04
CA GLU A 480 -6.20 2.76 -21.16
C GLU A 480 -7.31 1.77 -21.51
N VAL A 481 -7.71 1.71 -22.78
CA VAL A 481 -8.76 0.79 -23.26
C VAL A 481 -8.35 -0.66 -22.99
N ARG A 482 -7.11 -1.03 -23.32
CA ARG A 482 -6.59 -2.39 -23.10
C ARG A 482 -6.48 -2.76 -21.62
N SER A 483 -6.14 -1.80 -20.75
CA SER A 483 -6.08 -2.05 -19.30
C SER A 483 -7.46 -2.20 -18.67
N ARG A 484 -8.43 -1.41 -19.13
CA ARG A 484 -9.82 -1.53 -18.68
C ARG A 484 -10.41 -2.88 -19.09
N ILE A 485 -10.21 -3.30 -20.35
CA ILE A 485 -10.65 -4.63 -20.81
C ILE A 485 -9.95 -5.76 -20.03
N GLU A 486 -8.64 -5.73 -19.84
CA GLU A 486 -7.95 -6.75 -19.00
C GLU A 486 -8.56 -6.83 -17.60
N GLN A 487 -8.85 -5.69 -16.97
CA GLN A 487 -9.48 -5.65 -15.66
C GLN A 487 -10.86 -6.31 -15.67
N GLU A 488 -11.74 -5.93 -16.59
CA GLU A 488 -13.10 -6.51 -16.67
C GLU A 488 -13.07 -8.01 -17.02
N LEU A 489 -12.18 -8.42 -17.94
CA LEU A 489 -11.98 -9.82 -18.27
C LEU A 489 -11.47 -10.64 -17.08
N SER A 490 -10.58 -10.08 -16.25
CA SER A 490 -10.04 -10.77 -15.08
C SER A 490 -11.08 -11.03 -13.98
N LYS A 491 -12.17 -10.26 -13.97
CA LYS A 491 -13.31 -10.48 -13.06
C LYS A 491 -14.16 -11.66 -13.50
N ILE A 492 -14.26 -11.90 -14.81
CA ILE A 492 -15.12 -12.93 -15.42
C ILE A 492 -14.38 -14.25 -15.63
N ILE A 493 -13.18 -14.19 -16.19
CA ILE A 493 -12.42 -15.36 -16.63
C ILE A 493 -11.53 -15.85 -15.50
N ASP A 494 -11.62 -17.15 -15.19
CA ASP A 494 -10.67 -17.81 -14.30
C ASP A 494 -9.41 -18.20 -15.05
N THR A 495 -9.56 -19.03 -16.08
CA THR A 495 -8.45 -19.53 -16.89
C THR A 495 -8.82 -19.64 -18.37
N ILE A 496 -7.82 -19.41 -19.22
CA ILE A 496 -7.90 -19.64 -20.68
C ILE A 496 -6.96 -20.79 -21.00
N GLN A 497 -7.51 -21.98 -21.26
CA GLN A 497 -6.71 -23.12 -21.67
C GLN A 497 -6.50 -23.11 -23.18
N LEU A 498 -5.25 -23.24 -23.61
CA LEU A 498 -4.88 -23.15 -25.02
C LEU A 498 -4.16 -24.42 -25.47
N TYR A 499 -4.55 -24.89 -26.65
CA TYR A 499 -3.91 -26.02 -27.31
C TYR A 499 -3.85 -25.83 -28.82
N ARG A 500 -2.75 -26.28 -29.43
CA ARG A 500 -2.51 -26.19 -30.87
C ARG A 500 -2.25 -27.55 -31.49
N THR A 501 -3.03 -27.86 -32.53
CA THR A 501 -2.84 -29.04 -33.39
C THR A 501 -2.70 -28.60 -34.85
N GLY A 502 -1.45 -28.55 -35.34
CA GLY A 502 -1.16 -28.09 -36.69
C GLY A 502 -1.55 -26.62 -36.91
N LYS A 503 -2.62 -26.39 -37.69
CA LYS A 503 -3.22 -25.07 -37.96
C LYS A 503 -4.46 -24.78 -37.11
N HIS A 504 -4.92 -25.73 -36.30
CA HIS A 504 -6.12 -25.59 -35.47
C HIS A 504 -5.74 -25.21 -34.04
N TYR A 505 -6.44 -24.22 -33.50
CA TYR A 505 -6.33 -23.76 -32.11
C TYR A 505 -7.60 -24.15 -31.38
N VAL A 506 -7.44 -24.70 -30.18
CA VAL A 506 -8.52 -24.96 -29.23
C VAL A 506 -8.34 -23.97 -28.09
N ILE A 507 -9.35 -23.12 -27.88
CA ILE A 507 -9.36 -22.08 -26.86
C ILE A 507 -10.51 -22.38 -25.91
N THR A 508 -10.20 -22.80 -24.69
CA THR A 508 -11.20 -23.08 -23.65
C THR A 508 -11.21 -21.97 -22.62
N LEU A 509 -12.33 -21.28 -22.48
CA LEU A 509 -12.60 -20.26 -21.47
C LEU A 509 -13.30 -20.91 -20.28
N LYS A 510 -12.71 -20.79 -19.09
CA LYS A 510 -13.32 -21.15 -17.81
C LYS A 510 -13.68 -19.89 -17.04
N TYR A 511 -14.88 -19.85 -16.48
CA TYR A 511 -15.44 -18.67 -15.82
C TYR A 511 -15.37 -18.76 -14.30
N ARG A 512 -15.36 -17.61 -13.64
CA ARG A 512 -15.43 -17.49 -12.18
C ARG A 512 -16.91 -17.48 -11.76
N ASN A 513 -17.23 -18.22 -10.70
CA ASN A 513 -18.51 -18.12 -9.96
C ASN A 513 -19.81 -18.38 -10.76
N VAL A 514 -19.95 -19.50 -11.51
CA VAL A 514 -21.23 -19.82 -12.19
C VAL A 514 -21.40 -21.26 -12.70
N ASP A 515 -22.65 -21.57 -13.06
CA ASP A 515 -23.17 -22.79 -13.68
C ASP A 515 -22.64 -23.07 -15.09
N VAL A 516 -22.28 -22.04 -15.86
CA VAL A 516 -21.60 -22.20 -17.16
C VAL A 516 -20.14 -22.53 -16.90
N LEU A 517 -19.79 -23.82 -17.03
CA LEU A 517 -18.48 -24.32 -16.66
C LEU A 517 -17.41 -23.87 -17.65
N LYS A 518 -17.67 -24.03 -18.96
CA LYS A 518 -16.65 -23.85 -20.01
C LYS A 518 -17.27 -23.41 -21.34
N HIS A 519 -16.56 -22.55 -22.06
CA HIS A 519 -16.78 -22.32 -23.49
C HIS A 519 -15.53 -22.74 -24.27
N VAL A 520 -15.69 -23.49 -25.36
CA VAL A 520 -14.59 -24.00 -26.19
C VAL A 520 -14.73 -23.44 -27.59
N LEU A 521 -13.68 -22.82 -28.12
CA LEU A 521 -13.64 -22.26 -29.47
C LEU A 521 -12.62 -23.04 -30.32
N PHE A 522 -13.06 -23.53 -31.47
CA PHE A 522 -12.22 -24.21 -32.45
C PHE A 522 -11.90 -23.26 -33.60
N VAL A 523 -10.63 -22.87 -33.72
CA VAL A 523 -10.19 -21.84 -34.66
C VAL A 523 -9.18 -22.40 -35.65
N GLU A 524 -9.34 -22.10 -36.93
CA GLU A 524 -8.32 -22.38 -37.95
C GLU A 524 -7.43 -21.15 -38.18
N ALA A 525 -6.16 -21.23 -37.77
CA ALA A 525 -5.20 -20.15 -37.85
C ALA A 525 -4.47 -20.10 -39.22
N LYS A 526 -5.22 -19.92 -40.32
CA LYS A 526 -4.69 -19.64 -41.68
C LYS A 526 -4.27 -18.16 -41.84
N LYS A 527 -4.03 -17.69 -43.08
CA LYS A 527 -3.74 -16.26 -43.36
C LYS A 527 -4.88 -15.36 -42.85
N LEU A 528 -6.12 -15.77 -43.13
CA LEU A 528 -7.33 -15.24 -42.52
C LEU A 528 -7.81 -16.28 -41.50
N PRO A 529 -7.74 -16.01 -40.20
CA PRO A 529 -8.24 -16.92 -39.18
C PRO A 529 -9.76 -17.04 -39.23
N LEU A 530 -10.28 -18.25 -39.03
CA LEU A 530 -11.73 -18.55 -39.06
C LEU A 530 -12.15 -19.36 -37.83
N LEU A 531 -13.31 -19.05 -37.25
CA LEU A 531 -13.96 -19.88 -36.24
C LEU A 531 -14.67 -21.04 -36.95
N ILE A 532 -14.30 -22.28 -36.64
CA ILE A 532 -14.91 -23.49 -37.22
C ILE A 532 -16.19 -23.84 -36.47
N SER A 533 -16.12 -23.90 -35.14
CA SER A 533 -17.24 -24.25 -34.26
C SER A 533 -16.98 -23.77 -32.83
N GLY A 534 -18.02 -23.72 -32.01
CA GLY A 534 -17.98 -23.36 -30.61
C GLY A 534 -18.82 -24.31 -29.77
N VAL A 535 -18.34 -24.69 -28.59
CA VAL A 535 -19.05 -25.57 -27.65
C VAL A 535 -19.25 -24.84 -26.34
N ALA A 536 -20.47 -24.87 -25.80
CA ALA A 536 -20.78 -24.44 -24.45
C ALA A 536 -20.99 -25.68 -23.57
N ILE A 537 -20.38 -25.69 -22.38
CA ILE A 537 -20.54 -26.74 -21.37
C ILE A 537 -21.10 -26.10 -20.12
N GLU A 538 -22.30 -26.50 -19.74
CA GLU A 538 -23.11 -25.87 -18.70
C GLU A 538 -23.59 -26.90 -17.69
N ARG A 539 -23.76 -26.47 -16.44
CA ARG A 539 -24.31 -27.29 -15.36
C ARG A 539 -25.71 -26.79 -15.00
N MET A 540 -26.72 -27.60 -15.27
CA MET A 540 -28.11 -27.33 -14.89
C MET A 540 -28.51 -28.31 -13.77
N GLY A 541 -28.33 -27.89 -12.52
CA GLY A 541 -28.52 -28.77 -11.35
C GLY A 541 -27.53 -29.93 -11.35
N ASP A 542 -28.04 -31.16 -11.41
CA ASP A 542 -27.25 -32.40 -11.49
C ASP A 542 -26.94 -32.83 -12.93
N THR A 543 -27.33 -32.04 -13.95
CA THR A 543 -27.11 -32.34 -15.37
C THR A 543 -25.99 -31.47 -15.95
N ILE A 544 -25.05 -32.07 -16.66
CA ILE A 544 -24.08 -31.39 -17.51
C ILE A 544 -24.58 -31.41 -18.95
N VAL A 545 -24.62 -30.24 -19.59
CA VAL A 545 -25.07 -30.07 -20.97
C VAL A 545 -23.90 -29.63 -21.84
N TYR A 546 -23.63 -30.36 -22.91
CA TYR A 546 -22.66 -30.00 -23.96
C TYR A 546 -23.44 -29.51 -25.17
N SER A 547 -23.42 -28.21 -25.43
CA SER A 547 -24.14 -27.57 -26.53
C SER A 547 -23.19 -27.17 -27.65
N THR A 548 -23.46 -27.65 -28.85
CA THR A 548 -22.82 -27.27 -30.12
C THR A 548 -23.82 -26.44 -30.96
N PRO A 549 -23.41 -25.83 -32.09
CA PRO A 549 -24.35 -25.11 -32.94
C PRO A 549 -25.43 -26.02 -33.57
N SER A 550 -25.19 -27.33 -33.66
CA SER A 550 -26.10 -28.28 -34.33
C SER A 550 -26.85 -29.21 -33.37
N PHE A 551 -26.31 -29.50 -32.18
CA PHE A 551 -26.93 -30.40 -31.20
C PHE A 551 -26.45 -30.16 -29.77
N SER A 552 -27.20 -30.66 -28.79
CA SER A 552 -26.85 -30.69 -27.38
C SER A 552 -26.87 -32.11 -26.81
N ILE A 553 -25.92 -32.43 -25.93
CA ILE A 553 -25.84 -33.67 -25.17
C ILE A 553 -26.09 -33.37 -23.69
N TYR A 554 -27.08 -34.03 -23.09
CA TYR A 554 -27.41 -33.95 -21.67
C TYR A 554 -26.88 -35.18 -20.95
N MET A 555 -26.16 -34.96 -19.86
CA MET A 555 -25.55 -36.00 -19.02
C MET A 555 -25.98 -35.78 -17.57
N VAL A 556 -26.73 -36.71 -17.01
CA VAL A 556 -27.11 -36.74 -15.60
C VAL A 556 -26.19 -37.73 -14.90
N ASP A 557 -25.68 -37.40 -13.71
CA ASP A 557 -24.79 -38.29 -12.94
C ASP A 557 -25.48 -39.65 -12.70
N GLY A 558 -24.87 -40.72 -13.24
CA GLY A 558 -25.39 -42.10 -13.12
C GLY A 558 -26.26 -42.60 -14.29
N ASP A 559 -26.63 -41.74 -15.25
CA ASP A 559 -27.45 -42.08 -16.42
C ASP A 559 -26.68 -42.05 -17.75
N LEU A 560 -27.25 -42.67 -18.78
CA LEU A 560 -26.72 -42.61 -20.15
C LEU A 560 -26.96 -41.22 -20.78
N PRO A 561 -25.97 -40.67 -21.52
CA PRO A 561 -26.15 -39.39 -22.22
C PRO A 561 -27.33 -39.39 -23.20
N ARG A 562 -28.04 -38.27 -23.28
CA ARG A 562 -29.16 -38.04 -24.20
C ARG A 562 -28.82 -36.93 -25.18
N LEU A 563 -29.09 -37.13 -26.47
CA LEU A 563 -28.85 -36.14 -27.52
C LEU A 563 -30.16 -35.53 -28.00
N THR A 564 -30.16 -34.20 -28.14
CA THR A 564 -31.21 -33.43 -28.79
C THR A 564 -30.60 -32.58 -29.89
N ASN A 565 -31.21 -32.54 -31.06
CA ASN A 565 -30.84 -31.65 -32.17
C ASN A 565 -31.96 -30.65 -32.45
N ILE A 566 -31.67 -29.65 -33.29
CA ILE A 566 -32.68 -28.74 -33.82
C ILE A 566 -33.63 -29.55 -34.70
N GLU A 567 -34.94 -29.45 -34.46
CA GLU A 567 -35.95 -30.22 -35.21
C GLU A 567 -35.80 -29.99 -36.72
N GLY A 568 -35.55 -31.07 -37.47
CA GLY A 568 -35.47 -31.06 -38.93
C GLY A 568 -34.07 -30.84 -39.52
N GLU A 569 -33.02 -30.63 -38.71
CA GLU A 569 -31.65 -30.48 -39.21
C GLU A 569 -30.77 -31.72 -38.95
N PRO A 570 -30.01 -32.19 -39.97
CA PRO A 570 -29.08 -33.30 -39.80
C PRO A 570 -27.90 -32.90 -38.92
N LEU A 571 -27.36 -33.87 -38.16
CA LEU A 571 -26.22 -33.65 -37.28
C LEU A 571 -24.98 -33.24 -38.08
N ASN A 572 -24.35 -32.14 -37.68
CA ASN A 572 -23.12 -31.69 -38.31
C ASN A 572 -21.94 -32.60 -37.90
N ILE A 573 -21.37 -33.28 -38.89
CA ILE A 573 -20.23 -34.19 -38.74
C ILE A 573 -19.03 -33.47 -38.12
N ILE A 574 -18.81 -32.20 -38.48
CA ILE A 574 -17.69 -31.41 -38.02
C ILE A 574 -17.85 -31.12 -36.52
N ASP A 575 -19.02 -30.68 -36.08
CA ASP A 575 -19.31 -30.39 -34.67
C ASP A 575 -19.17 -31.65 -33.80
N ASN A 576 -19.71 -32.78 -34.28
CA ASN A 576 -19.60 -34.07 -33.59
C ASN A 576 -18.13 -34.51 -33.44
N SER A 577 -17.34 -34.40 -34.51
CA SER A 577 -15.92 -34.78 -34.50
C SER A 577 -15.09 -33.85 -33.61
N LEU A 578 -15.38 -32.55 -33.60
CA LEU A 578 -14.67 -31.57 -32.77
C LEU A 578 -15.00 -31.76 -31.29
N LEU A 579 -16.27 -31.96 -30.94
CA LEU A 579 -16.69 -32.24 -29.57
C LEU A 579 -16.07 -33.53 -29.06
N LEU A 580 -16.15 -34.62 -29.83
CA LEU A 580 -15.55 -35.91 -29.44
C LEU A 580 -14.04 -35.78 -29.17
N ASN A 581 -13.30 -35.15 -30.09
CA ASN A 581 -11.86 -34.96 -29.93
C ASN A 581 -11.52 -34.08 -28.72
N TYR A 582 -12.38 -33.12 -28.38
CA TYR A 582 -12.18 -32.27 -27.21
C TYR A 582 -12.48 -33.01 -25.90
N VAL A 583 -13.57 -33.79 -25.86
CA VAL A 583 -13.92 -34.58 -24.67
C VAL A 583 -12.84 -35.62 -24.38
N ASP A 584 -12.34 -36.31 -25.42
CA ASP A 584 -11.24 -37.27 -25.32
C ASP A 584 -9.93 -36.60 -24.85
N ALA A 585 -9.48 -35.55 -25.56
CA ALA A 585 -8.13 -35.02 -25.36
C ALA A 585 -7.98 -33.96 -24.27
N VAL A 586 -9.07 -33.30 -23.83
CA VAL A 586 -9.01 -32.13 -22.95
C VAL A 586 -9.98 -32.21 -21.77
N ASP A 587 -11.22 -32.61 -21.99
CA ASP A 587 -12.21 -32.69 -20.90
C ASP A 587 -12.07 -33.96 -20.05
N MET A 588 -11.60 -35.05 -20.66
CA MET A 588 -11.39 -36.38 -20.06
C MET A 588 -12.65 -36.94 -19.39
N ASN A 589 -13.81 -36.80 -20.05
CA ASN A 589 -15.08 -37.40 -19.59
C ASN A 589 -15.35 -38.70 -20.34
N ASP A 590 -14.84 -39.81 -19.80
CA ASP A 590 -14.89 -41.15 -20.40
C ASP A 590 -16.33 -41.60 -20.75
N THR A 591 -17.33 -41.17 -19.98
CA THR A 591 -18.72 -41.60 -20.18
C THR A 591 -19.33 -40.98 -21.44
N VAL A 592 -19.11 -39.69 -21.66
CA VAL A 592 -19.60 -38.98 -22.84
C VAL A 592 -18.81 -39.41 -24.08
N GLU A 593 -17.49 -39.58 -23.94
CA GLU A 593 -16.62 -40.03 -25.03
C GLU A 593 -17.03 -41.42 -25.56
N VAL A 594 -17.14 -42.42 -24.67
CA VAL A 594 -17.50 -43.79 -25.05
C VAL A 594 -18.90 -43.83 -25.66
N TRP A 595 -19.84 -43.05 -25.12
CA TRP A 595 -21.19 -42.94 -25.67
C TRP A 595 -21.18 -42.35 -27.10
N MET A 596 -20.44 -41.25 -27.32
CA MET A 596 -20.32 -40.61 -28.64
C MET A 596 -19.67 -41.55 -29.66
N ARG A 597 -18.61 -42.28 -29.29
CA ARG A 597 -17.98 -43.29 -30.17
C ARG A 597 -18.94 -44.41 -30.56
N ASN A 598 -19.73 -44.91 -29.61
CA ASN A 598 -20.69 -45.99 -29.86
C ASN A 598 -21.89 -45.54 -30.71
N LYS A 599 -22.34 -44.29 -30.54
CA LYS A 599 -23.46 -43.71 -31.29
C LYS A 599 -23.05 -43.09 -32.62
N PHE A 600 -21.76 -42.89 -32.88
CA PHE A 600 -21.25 -42.31 -34.13
C PHE A 600 -21.78 -43.05 -35.37
N ASN A 601 -21.79 -44.38 -35.36
CA ASN A 601 -22.28 -45.17 -36.50
C ASN A 601 -23.80 -45.15 -36.67
N THR A 602 -24.56 -44.85 -35.60
CA THR A 602 -26.04 -44.83 -35.61
C THR A 602 -26.62 -43.45 -35.87
N LEU A 603 -25.86 -42.38 -35.59
CA LEU A 603 -26.26 -40.99 -35.82
C LEU A 603 -25.90 -40.48 -37.23
N MET A 604 -25.13 -41.25 -37.99
CA MET A 604 -24.59 -40.91 -39.32
C MET A 604 -25.29 -41.68 -40.48
N GLN A 605 -26.30 -42.50 -40.17
CA GLN A 605 -27.26 -43.05 -41.13
C GLN A 605 -28.50 -42.15 -41.15
#